data_AF-A0AAW8L0B7-F1
#
_entry.id   AF-A0AAW8L0B7-F1
#
_cell.length_a   1.000
_cell.length_b   1.000
_cell.length_c   1.000
_cell.angle_alpha   90.00
_cell.angle_beta   90.00
_cell.angle_gamma   90.00
#
_symmetry.space_group_name_H-M   'P 1'
#
loop_
_entity.id
_entity.type
_entity.pdbx_description
1 polymer ?
#
loop_
_entity_poly.entity_id
_entity_poly.type
_entity_poly.pdbx_seq_one_letter_code
_entity_poly.pdbx_strand_id
1 'polypeptide(L)'
;MTTCEQTTYVLSEEMQSLVYWSSIYSPADADIDSVRAAYDAMCRHYTLPRDGKIEVEDRVVANAEHPVPVRIYSPKTKRPEAGWPCVLYLHGGGWMVGGLDSHEFI
;
A
#
# COMPACT_ATOMS: atom_id res chain seq x y z
N MET A 1 -14.25 43.52 10.64
CA MET A 1 -14.71 42.25 10.05
C MET A 1 -13.74 41.91 8.93
N THR A 2 -12.85 40.95 9.16
CA THR A 2 -11.86 40.53 8.17
C THR A 2 -12.52 39.48 7.27
N THR A 3 -12.73 39.81 6.01
CA THR A 3 -13.23 38.86 5.00
C THR A 3 -12.12 37.86 4.71
N CYS A 4 -12.32 36.61 5.09
CA CYS A 4 -11.43 35.51 4.69
C CYS A 4 -11.77 35.17 3.24
N GLU A 5 -10.86 35.46 2.30
CA GLU A 5 -11.01 34.99 0.92
C GLU A 5 -11.00 33.46 0.93
N GLN A 6 -12.12 32.84 0.56
CA GLN A 6 -12.18 31.41 0.31
C GLN A 6 -11.36 31.09 -0.95
N THR A 7 -10.11 30.71 -0.76
CA THR A 7 -9.32 30.12 -1.83
C THR A 7 -9.88 28.74 -2.13
N THR A 8 -10.43 28.56 -3.33
CA THR A 8 -10.81 27.23 -3.82
C THR A 8 -9.52 26.52 -4.23
N TYR A 9 -9.14 25.47 -3.50
CA TYR A 9 -7.99 24.66 -3.88
C TYR A 9 -8.38 23.75 -5.05
N VAL A 10 -7.87 24.07 -6.24
CA VAL A 10 -8.12 23.27 -7.45
C VAL A 10 -7.08 22.15 -7.51
N LEU A 11 -7.54 20.91 -7.36
CA LEU A 11 -6.72 19.72 -7.55
C LEU A 11 -6.29 19.56 -9.02
N SER A 12 -5.10 19.00 -9.27
CA SER A 12 -4.71 18.59 -10.62
C SER A 12 -5.66 17.51 -11.16
N GLU A 13 -5.70 17.30 -12.47
CA GLU A 13 -6.55 16.26 -13.08
C GLU A 13 -6.21 14.87 -12.55
N GLU A 14 -4.94 14.58 -12.27
CA GLU A 14 -4.48 13.31 -11.69
C GLU A 14 -5.00 13.15 -10.26
N MET A 15 -4.97 14.21 -9.46
CA MET A 15 -5.48 14.17 -8.09
C MET A 15 -7.01 14.07 -8.05
N GLN A 16 -7.72 14.72 -8.98
CA GLN A 16 -9.16 14.54 -9.13
C GLN A 16 -9.50 13.10 -9.51
N SER A 17 -8.72 12.50 -10.41
CA SER A 17 -8.88 11.11 -10.83
C SER A 17 -8.63 10.14 -9.67
N LEU A 18 -7.57 10.36 -8.88
CA LEU A 18 -7.28 9.58 -7.68
C LEU A 18 -8.44 9.66 -6.68
N VAL A 19 -8.99 10.85 -6.42
CA VAL A 19 -10.15 11.01 -5.53
C VAL A 19 -11.36 10.26 -6.05
N TYR A 20 -11.66 10.39 -7.35
CA TYR A 20 -12.78 9.71 -7.97
C TYR A 20 -12.65 8.19 -7.86
N TRP A 21 -11.55 7.61 -8.36
CA TRP A 21 -11.35 6.17 -8.37
C TRP A 21 -11.26 5.58 -6.97
N SER A 22 -10.65 6.30 -6.01
CA SER A 22 -10.61 5.85 -4.61
C SER A 22 -12.00 5.85 -3.96
N SER A 23 -12.90 6.77 -4.35
CA SER A 23 -14.26 6.83 -3.80
C SER A 23 -15.16 5.66 -4.24
N ILE A 24 -14.83 4.99 -5.34
CA ILE A 24 -15.60 3.84 -5.85
C ILE A 24 -15.50 2.64 -4.91
N TYR A 25 -14.35 2.48 -4.23
CA TYR A 25 -14.11 1.39 -3.31
C TYR A 25 -14.69 1.70 -1.92
N SER A 26 -16.00 1.50 -1.78
CA SER A 26 -16.71 1.66 -0.51
C SER A 26 -16.90 0.32 0.20
N PRO A 27 -16.85 0.31 1.55
CA PRO A 27 -17.14 -0.90 2.32
C PRO A 27 -18.62 -1.29 2.18
N ALA A 28 -18.89 -2.60 2.17
CA ALA A 28 -20.25 -3.12 2.08
C ALA A 28 -21.07 -2.81 3.34
N ASP A 29 -20.41 -2.85 4.51
CA ASP A 29 -20.96 -2.59 5.82
C ASP A 29 -19.96 -1.82 6.71
N ALA A 30 -20.40 -1.42 7.90
CA ALA A 30 -19.57 -0.66 8.85
C ALA A 30 -18.59 -1.53 9.67
N ASP A 31 -18.60 -2.86 9.49
CA ASP A 31 -17.70 -3.76 10.19
C ASP A 31 -16.26 -3.68 9.66
N ILE A 32 -15.30 -4.11 10.48
CA ILE A 32 -13.87 -3.97 10.15
C ILE A 32 -13.43 -4.81 8.95
N ASP A 33 -14.08 -5.95 8.69
CA ASP A 33 -13.70 -6.83 7.60
C ASP A 33 -14.17 -6.24 6.26
N SER A 34 -15.36 -5.63 6.24
CA SER A 34 -15.85 -4.83 5.11
C SER A 34 -14.92 -3.65 4.78
N VAL A 35 -14.46 -2.93 5.81
CA VAL A 35 -13.51 -1.81 5.66
C VAL A 35 -12.17 -2.28 5.11
N ARG A 36 -11.63 -3.40 5.62
CA ARG A 36 -10.38 -4.00 5.11
C ARG A 36 -10.51 -4.47 3.67
N ALA A 37 -11.60 -5.14 3.33
CA ALA A 37 -11.83 -5.63 1.97
C ALA A 37 -11.92 -4.50 0.94
N ALA A 38 -12.60 -3.40 1.26
CA ALA A 38 -12.66 -2.23 0.40
C ALA A 38 -11.30 -1.56 0.22
N TYR A 39 -10.54 -1.40 1.31
CA TYR A 39 -9.19 -0.85 1.26
C TYR A 39 -8.25 -1.70 0.39
N ASP A 40 -8.27 -3.02 0.57
CA ASP A 40 -7.45 -3.93 -0.23
C ASP A 40 -7.85 -3.91 -1.72
N ALA A 41 -9.15 -3.76 -2.02
CA ALA A 41 -9.62 -3.62 -3.40
C ALA A 41 -9.14 -2.32 -4.05
N MET A 42 -9.20 -1.20 -3.32
CA MET A 42 -8.66 0.08 -3.76
C MET A 42 -7.16 -0.01 -4.02
N CYS A 43 -6.38 -0.58 -3.10
CA CYS A 43 -4.94 -0.73 -3.27
C CYS A 43 -4.56 -1.60 -4.47
N ARG A 44 -5.29 -2.71 -4.69
CA ARG A 44 -5.10 -3.56 -5.87
C ARG A 44 -5.37 -2.83 -7.17
N HIS A 45 -6.33 -1.89 -7.21
CA HIS A 45 -6.62 -1.10 -8.41
C HIS A 45 -5.41 -0.27 -8.86
N TYR A 46 -4.66 0.29 -7.91
CA TYR A 46 -3.47 1.10 -8.20
C TYR A 46 -2.18 0.27 -8.34
N THR A 47 -2.22 -1.01 -8.01
CA THR A 47 -1.04 -1.89 -8.10
C THR A 47 -0.73 -2.20 -9.56
N LEU A 48 0.37 -1.63 -10.05
CA LEU A 48 0.83 -1.85 -11.41
C LEU A 48 1.31 -3.29 -11.60
N PRO A 49 1.20 -3.85 -12.82
CA PRO A 49 1.78 -5.14 -13.14
C PRO A 49 3.29 -5.14 -12.88
N ARG A 50 3.79 -6.25 -12.32
CA ARG A 50 5.22 -6.44 -12.09
C ARG A 50 5.98 -6.43 -13.41
N ASP A 51 7.10 -5.70 -13.46
CA ASP A 51 7.97 -5.63 -14.64
C ASP A 51 8.95 -6.81 -14.76
N GLY A 52 8.89 -7.74 -13.80
CA GLY A 52 9.69 -8.96 -13.77
C GLY A 52 11.15 -8.79 -13.33
N LYS A 53 11.59 -7.58 -12.96
CA LYS A 53 12.98 -7.29 -12.55
C LYS A 53 13.31 -7.68 -11.11
N ILE A 54 12.29 -7.91 -10.30
CA ILE A 54 12.40 -8.31 -8.89
C ILE A 54 11.93 -9.75 -8.70
N GLU A 55 12.56 -10.45 -7.77
CA GLU A 55 12.05 -11.68 -7.15
C GLU A 55 11.25 -11.29 -5.92
N VAL A 56 10.13 -11.97 -5.72
CA VAL A 56 9.21 -11.74 -4.61
C VAL A 56 9.03 -13.06 -3.90
N GLU A 57 9.30 -13.08 -2.61
CA GLU A 57 9.18 -14.28 -1.77
C GLU A 57 8.43 -13.95 -0.48
N ASP A 58 7.36 -14.69 -0.22
CA ASP A 58 6.64 -14.62 1.05
C ASP A 58 7.29 -15.56 2.06
N ARG A 59 7.56 -15.03 3.25
CA ARG A 59 8.11 -15.78 4.38
C ARG A 59 7.31 -15.48 5.64
N VAL A 60 7.54 -16.31 6.65
CA VAL A 60 7.05 -16.08 8.01
C VAL A 60 8.27 -15.96 8.92
N VAL A 61 8.40 -14.83 9.59
CA VAL A 61 9.39 -14.66 10.66
C VAL A 61 8.81 -15.29 11.92
N ALA A 62 9.49 -16.32 12.41
CA ALA A 62 9.07 -17.01 13.62
C ALA A 62 9.23 -16.11 14.84
N ASN A 63 8.18 -16.06 15.65
CA ASN A 63 8.15 -15.52 17.01
C ASN A 63 7.28 -16.48 17.82
N ALA A 64 7.64 -16.73 19.09
CA ALA A 64 7.07 -17.78 19.92
C ALA A 64 5.53 -17.73 20.02
N GLU A 65 4.95 -16.53 19.99
CA GLU A 65 3.49 -16.33 20.16
C GLU A 65 2.82 -15.78 18.90
N HIS A 66 3.56 -15.03 18.08
CA HIS A 66 2.99 -14.25 16.97
C HIS A 66 3.86 -14.32 15.71
N PRO A 67 3.76 -15.39 14.90
CA PRO A 67 4.45 -15.45 13.62
C PRO A 67 4.07 -14.25 12.75
N VAL A 68 5.06 -13.60 12.15
CA VAL A 68 4.86 -12.38 11.35
C VAL A 68 5.08 -12.69 9.87
N PRO A 69 4.03 -12.64 9.03
CA PRO A 69 4.19 -12.72 7.58
C PRO A 69 5.01 -11.52 7.07
N VAL A 70 5.97 -11.79 6.20
CA VAL A 70 6.79 -10.78 5.53
C VAL A 70 6.91 -11.12 4.05
N ARG A 71 7.02 -10.10 3.20
CA ARG A 71 7.34 -10.25 1.78
C ARG A 71 8.72 -9.66 1.53
N ILE A 72 9.59 -10.44 0.90
CA ILE A 72 10.95 -10.04 0.54
C ILE A 72 10.97 -9.71 -0.94
N TYR A 73 11.43 -8.51 -1.26
CA TYR A 73 11.67 -8.05 -2.62
C TYR A 73 13.18 -8.01 -2.87
N SER A 74 13.66 -8.82 -3.82
CA SER A 74 15.09 -8.90 -4.16
C SER A 74 15.33 -8.56 -5.64
N PRO A 75 16.34 -7.76 -5.98
CA PRO A 75 16.71 -7.56 -7.38
C PRO A 75 17.19 -8.87 -8.02
N LYS A 76 16.81 -9.13 -9.29
CA LYS A 76 17.34 -10.28 -10.07
C LYS A 76 18.78 -10.10 -10.56
N THR A 77 19.48 -9.09 -10.07
CA THR A 77 20.87 -8.80 -10.46
C THR A 77 21.85 -9.59 -9.58
N LYS A 78 23.12 -9.66 -9.99
CA LYS A 78 24.14 -10.37 -9.23
C LYS A 78 24.28 -9.75 -7.84
N ARG A 79 24.07 -10.57 -6.80
CA ARG A 79 24.28 -10.17 -5.40
C ARG A 79 25.73 -9.68 -5.19
N PRO A 80 25.94 -8.49 -4.60
CA PRO A 80 27.26 -8.00 -4.23
C PRO A 80 27.90 -8.91 -3.17
N GLU A 81 29.24 -8.96 -3.12
CA GLU A 81 29.98 -9.79 -2.15
C GLU A 81 29.66 -9.42 -0.70
N ALA A 82 29.52 -8.13 -0.40
CA ALA A 82 29.13 -7.64 0.93
C ALA A 82 27.62 -7.82 1.24
N GLY A 83 26.82 -8.33 0.29
CA GLY A 83 25.36 -8.40 0.38
C GLY A 83 24.65 -7.14 -0.12
N TRP A 84 23.33 -7.20 -0.17
CA TRP A 84 22.48 -6.05 -0.50
C TRP A 84 22.23 -5.19 0.74
N PRO A 85 22.17 -3.85 0.62
CA PRO A 85 21.52 -3.03 1.63
C PRO A 85 20.04 -3.43 1.73
N CYS A 86 19.48 -3.40 2.94
CA CYS A 86 18.12 -3.83 3.20
C CYS A 86 17.27 -2.66 3.70
N VAL A 87 16.04 -2.57 3.21
CA VAL A 87 15.02 -1.64 3.71
C VAL A 87 13.93 -2.47 4.40
N LEU A 88 13.65 -2.15 5.65
CA LEU A 88 12.46 -2.66 6.33
C LEU A 88 11.31 -1.68 6.08
N TYR A 89 10.31 -2.12 5.33
CA TYR A 89 9.10 -1.36 5.07
C TYR A 89 7.97 -1.84 5.98
N LEU A 90 7.26 -0.90 6.60
CA LEU A 90 6.06 -1.13 7.39
C LEU A 90 4.91 -0.37 6.72
N HIS A 91 3.86 -1.08 6.35
CA HIS A 91 2.76 -0.50 5.60
C HIS A 91 1.94 0.50 6.43
N GLY A 92 1.29 1.44 5.74
CA GLY A 92 0.33 2.38 6.34
C GLY A 92 -1.02 1.71 6.61
N GLY A 93 -2.08 2.51 6.77
CA GLY A 93 -3.43 2.00 7.06
C GLY A 93 -3.84 2.11 8.53
N GLY A 94 -3.18 3.00 9.29
CA GLY A 94 -3.61 3.39 10.63
C GLY A 94 -3.71 2.24 11.63
N TRP A 95 -2.93 1.16 11.43
CA TRP A 95 -2.96 -0.07 12.24
C TRP A 95 -4.28 -0.84 12.18
N MET A 96 -5.15 -0.52 11.22
CA MET A 96 -6.49 -1.09 11.08
C MET A 96 -6.66 -1.88 9.77
N VAL A 97 -6.09 -1.36 8.69
CA VAL A 97 -6.24 -1.91 7.32
C VAL A 97 -4.88 -2.16 6.66
N GLY A 98 -4.91 -2.94 5.58
CA GLY A 98 -3.75 -3.28 4.77
C GLY A 98 -3.06 -4.58 5.16
N GLY A 99 -2.08 -4.95 4.35
CA GLY A 99 -1.29 -6.18 4.46
C GLY A 99 -0.20 -6.21 3.39
N LEU A 100 0.38 -7.38 3.13
CA LEU A 100 1.50 -7.53 2.18
C LEU A 100 1.17 -7.10 0.74
N ASP A 101 -0.12 -7.16 0.36
CA ASP A 101 -0.58 -6.80 -0.98
C ASP A 101 -1.02 -5.33 -1.09
N SER A 102 -1.27 -4.63 0.02
CA SER A 102 -1.94 -3.33 -0.03
C SER A 102 -1.02 -2.16 -0.38
N HIS A 103 0.30 -2.34 -0.38
CA HIS A 103 1.26 -1.27 -0.67
C HIS A 103 2.23 -1.65 -1.79
N GLU A 104 1.90 -2.67 -2.58
CA GLU A 104 2.72 -3.09 -3.73
C GLU A 104 2.71 -2.07 -4.88
N PHE A 105 1.80 -1.08 -4.83
CA PHE A 105 1.75 0.03 -5.78
C PHE A 105 2.74 1.18 -5.50
N ILE A 106 3.50 1.10 -4.40
CA ILE A 106 4.49 2.11 -3.96
C ILE A 106 5.89 1.59 -4.23
#